data_AF-A0ABD0KKY9-F1
#
_entry.id   AF-A0ABD0KKY9-F1
#
_cell.length_a   1.000
_cell.length_b   1.000
_cell.length_c   1.000
_cell.angle_alpha   90.00
_cell.angle_beta   90.00
_cell.angle_gamma   90.00
#
_symmetry.space_group_name_H-M   'P 1'
#
loop_
_entity.id
_entity.type
_entity.pdbx_description
1 polymer ?
#
loop_
_entity_poly.entity_id
_entity_poly.type
_entity_poly.pdbx_seq_one_letter_code
_entity_poly.pdbx_strand_id
1 'polypeptide(L)'
;MFTCNPAGMFTCNPVGMFTCNPVGMFWCNPVRTFTCNPVGMFTCNPVGMFTCNPAGMFTCNPVGMFTCNPVGMFTCNPVRMFTSNPAGMFTCNPVGMFTCNPVRMFTCNPAGMFTCNPVGMFTFDPVGMFTCNSVGMFTCNPVGMYV
;
A
#
# COMPACT_ATOMS: atom_id res chain seq x y z
N MET A 1 -2.36 -21.72 -11.55
CA MET A 1 -1.48 -20.86 -10.73
C MET A 1 -0.22 -20.67 -11.54
N PHE A 2 0.19 -19.43 -11.82
CA PHE A 2 1.38 -19.12 -12.61
C PHE A 2 2.44 -18.46 -11.72
N THR A 3 3.71 -18.81 -11.92
CA THR A 3 4.86 -18.28 -11.18
C THR A 3 5.86 -17.60 -12.12
N CYS A 4 6.42 -16.45 -11.74
CA CYS A 4 7.49 -15.78 -12.51
C CYS A 4 8.56 -15.13 -11.64
N ASN A 5 9.79 -15.06 -12.16
CA ASN A 5 10.92 -14.35 -11.54
C ASN A 5 11.70 -13.56 -12.61
N PRO A 6 11.11 -12.55 -13.27
CA PRO A 6 11.78 -11.82 -14.33
C PRO A 6 12.85 -10.87 -13.75
N ALA A 7 13.92 -10.66 -14.50
CA ALA A 7 14.96 -9.67 -14.20
C ALA A 7 15.01 -8.61 -15.31
N GLY A 8 15.23 -7.35 -14.94
CA GLY A 8 15.28 -6.22 -15.88
C GLY A 8 13.93 -5.50 -15.98
N MET A 9 13.48 -5.21 -17.21
CA MET A 9 12.20 -4.56 -17.47
C MET A 9 11.14 -5.60 -17.84
N PHE A 10 10.01 -5.60 -17.14
CA PHE A 10 8.94 -6.55 -17.40
C PHE A 10 7.54 -5.93 -17.24
N THR A 11 6.63 -6.33 -18.11
CA THR A 11 5.23 -5.89 -18.11
C THR A 11 4.30 -7.10 -18.18
N CYS A 12 3.27 -7.16 -17.32
CA CYS A 12 2.27 -8.24 -17.34
C CYS A 12 0.83 -7.80 -17.08
N ASN A 13 -0.14 -8.61 -17.53
CA ASN A 13 -1.56 -8.44 -17.20
C ASN A 13 -2.21 -9.82 -16.93
N PRO A 14 -1.83 -10.52 -15.86
CA PRO A 14 -2.32 -11.88 -15.60
C PRO A 14 -3.76 -11.87 -15.09
N VAL A 15 -4.53 -12.88 -15.49
CA VAL A 15 -5.89 -13.14 -14.99
C VAL A 15 -5.89 -14.48 -14.27
N GLY A 16 -6.36 -14.52 -13.01
CA GLY A 16 -6.39 -15.75 -12.22
C GLY A 16 -5.51 -15.65 -10.97
N MET A 17 -4.84 -16.75 -10.64
CA MET A 17 -3.91 -16.82 -9.52
C MET A 17 -2.48 -16.72 -10.03
N PHE A 18 -1.77 -15.70 -9.59
CA PHE A 18 -0.43 -15.38 -10.07
C PHE A 18 0.51 -15.04 -8.92
N THR A 19 1.76 -15.49 -9.02
CA THR A 19 2.81 -15.23 -8.04
C THR A 19 4.07 -14.76 -8.78
N CYS A 20 4.68 -13.66 -8.37
CA CYS A 20 5.90 -13.17 -9.04
C CYS A 20 6.92 -12.52 -8.13
N ASN A 21 8.21 -12.74 -8.38
CA ASN A 21 9.31 -12.08 -7.66
C ASN A 21 10.23 -11.37 -8.67
N PRO A 22 9.81 -10.22 -9.22
CA PRO A 22 10.60 -9.51 -10.21
C PRO A 22 11.76 -8.72 -9.58
N VAL A 23 12.89 -8.62 -10.29
CA VAL A 23 14.03 -7.78 -9.93
C VAL A 23 14.26 -6.74 -11.03
N GLY A 24 14.22 -5.46 -10.69
CA GLY A 24 14.39 -4.35 -11.63
C GLY A 24 13.15 -3.47 -11.73
N MET A 25 12.66 -3.25 -12.96
CA MET A 25 11.49 -2.42 -13.24
C MET A 25 10.32 -3.30 -13.68
N PHE A 26 9.20 -3.22 -12.96
CA PHE A 26 8.05 -4.08 -13.21
C PHE A 26 6.74 -3.30 -13.23
N TRP A 27 5.95 -3.50 -14.28
CA TRP A 27 4.60 -2.97 -14.43
C TRP A 27 3.60 -4.11 -14.55
N CYS A 28 2.51 -4.10 -13.76
CA CYS A 28 1.50 -5.15 -13.92
C CYS A 28 0.09 -4.73 -13.54
N ASN A 29 -0.91 -5.26 -14.25
CA ASN A 29 -2.33 -5.06 -13.94
C ASN A 29 -3.02 -6.42 -13.76
N PRO A 30 -2.83 -7.08 -12.61
CA PRO A 30 -3.41 -8.40 -12.39
C PRO A 30 -4.89 -8.34 -12.02
N VAL A 31 -5.64 -9.35 -12.44
CA VAL A 31 -7.06 -9.53 -12.10
C VAL A 31 -7.26 -10.84 -11.33
N ARG A 32 -8.04 -10.77 -10.24
CA ARG A 32 -8.29 -11.82 -9.23
C ARG A 32 -7.25 -11.87 -8.12
N THR A 33 -6.27 -12.76 -8.15
CA THR A 33 -5.36 -12.98 -7.02
C THR A 33 -3.92 -12.86 -7.46
N PHE A 34 -3.19 -11.95 -6.84
CA PHE A 34 -1.79 -11.72 -7.17
C PHE A 34 -0.95 -11.58 -5.91
N THR A 35 0.16 -12.31 -5.88
CA THR A 35 1.15 -12.25 -4.80
C THR A 35 2.50 -11.87 -5.38
N CYS A 36 3.20 -10.89 -4.82
CA CYS A 36 4.53 -10.56 -5.29
C CYS A 36 5.52 -10.08 -4.22
N ASN A 37 6.80 -10.29 -4.50
CA ASN A 37 7.90 -9.74 -3.70
C ASN A 37 8.91 -9.05 -4.65
N PRO A 38 8.58 -7.86 -5.19
CA PRO A 38 9.43 -7.18 -6.14
C PRO A 38 10.61 -6.49 -5.46
N VAL A 39 11.77 -6.49 -6.12
CA VAL A 39 12.95 -5.72 -5.72
C VAL A 39 13.26 -4.69 -6.81
N GLY A 40 13.27 -3.41 -6.46
CA GLY A 40 13.51 -2.30 -7.39
C GLY A 40 12.31 -1.37 -7.52
N MET A 41 11.93 -1.05 -8.75
CA MET A 41 10.79 -0.19 -9.06
C MET A 41 9.59 -1.02 -9.50
N PHE A 42 8.47 -0.87 -8.82
CA PHE A 42 7.27 -1.62 -9.12
C PHE A 42 6.05 -0.71 -9.20
N THR A 43 5.30 -0.82 -10.29
CA THR A 43 4.03 -0.13 -10.49
C THR A 43 2.93 -1.14 -10.77
N CYS A 44 1.80 -1.04 -10.06
CA CYS A 44 0.71 -2.00 -10.25
C CYS A 44 -0.69 -1.42 -10.05
N ASN A 45 -1.65 -1.90 -10.83
CA ASN A 45 -3.07 -1.58 -10.65
C ASN A 45 -3.89 -2.89 -10.58
N PRO A 46 -3.86 -3.58 -9.43
CA PRO A 46 -4.51 -4.88 -9.27
C PRO A 46 -6.01 -4.71 -9.02
N VAL A 47 -6.80 -5.63 -9.56
CA VAL A 47 -8.24 -5.74 -9.28
C VAL A 47 -8.51 -7.09 -8.62
N GLY A 48 -8.97 -7.07 -7.37
CA GLY A 48 -9.26 -8.25 -6.56
C GLY A 48 -8.44 -8.31 -5.28
N MET A 49 -7.78 -9.44 -5.04
CA MET A 49 -6.91 -9.69 -3.89
C MET A 49 -5.45 -9.52 -4.29
N PHE A 50 -4.75 -8.63 -3.60
CA PHE A 50 -3.34 -8.37 -3.85
C PHE A 50 -2.56 -8.42 -2.54
N THR A 51 -1.46 -9.16 -2.56
CA THR A 51 -0.54 -9.25 -1.43
C THR A 51 0.87 -8.98 -1.93
N CYS A 52 1.57 -8.01 -1.33
CA CYS A 52 2.94 -7.71 -1.75
C CYS A 52 3.89 -7.35 -0.62
N ASN A 53 5.16 -7.72 -0.78
CA ASN A 53 6.25 -7.26 0.09
C ASN A 53 7.38 -6.65 -0.77
N PRO A 54 7.19 -5.42 -1.27
CA PRO A 54 8.17 -4.79 -2.16
C PRO A 54 9.35 -4.22 -1.38
N ALA A 55 10.55 -4.31 -1.98
CA ALA A 55 11.75 -3.62 -1.52
C ALA A 55 12.21 -2.61 -2.58
N GLY A 56 12.20 -1.32 -2.26
CA GLY A 56 12.57 -0.24 -3.17
C GLY A 56 11.48 0.81 -3.33
N MET A 57 11.14 1.15 -4.57
CA MET A 57 10.12 2.12 -4.92
C MET A 57 8.86 1.42 -5.42
N PHE A 58 7.73 1.69 -4.80
CA PHE A 58 6.49 1.02 -5.12
C PHE A 58 5.34 2.01 -5.26
N THR A 59 4.63 1.90 -6.39
CA THR A 59 3.42 2.68 -6.66
C THR A 59 2.27 1.73 -6.97
N CYS A 60 1.14 1.88 -6.28
CA CYS A 60 0.00 1.00 -6.53
C CYS A 60 -1.36 1.68 -6.40
N ASN A 61 -2.31 1.28 -7.25
CA ASN A 61 -3.70 1.70 -7.17
C ASN A 61 -4.62 0.46 -7.18
N PRO A 62 -4.73 -0.25 -6.05
CA PRO A 62 -5.49 -1.48 -5.97
C PRO A 62 -6.99 -1.21 -5.79
N VAL A 63 -7.82 -2.04 -6.43
CA VAL A 63 -9.26 -2.07 -6.23
C VAL A 63 -9.64 -3.43 -5.65
N GLY A 64 -10.06 -3.46 -4.38
CA GLY A 64 -10.40 -4.71 -3.70
C GLY A 64 -9.74 -4.84 -2.33
N MET A 65 -9.16 -6.00 -2.07
CA MET A 65 -8.41 -6.27 -0.85
C MET A 65 -6.93 -6.16 -1.14
N PHE A 66 -6.26 -5.29 -0.40
CA PHE A 66 -4.82 -5.11 -0.51
C PHE A 66 -4.14 -5.30 0.83
N THR A 67 -3.07 -6.08 0.84
CA THR A 67 -2.18 -6.24 1.98
C THR A 67 -0.75 -6.02 1.54
N CYS A 68 -0.02 -5.12 2.20
CA CYS A 68 1.38 -4.91 1.87
C CYS A 68 2.30 -4.64 3.06
N ASN A 69 3.56 -5.05 2.91
CA ASN A 69 4.64 -4.71 3.85
C ASN A 69 5.85 -4.18 3.07
N PRO A 70 5.79 -2.92 2.61
CA PRO A 70 6.84 -2.35 1.78
C PRO A 70 8.04 -1.87 2.61
N VAL A 71 9.24 -2.03 2.05
CA VAL A 71 10.48 -1.44 2.57
C VAL A 71 11.00 -0.43 1.56
N GLY A 72 11.13 0.83 1.96
CA GLY A 72 11.60 1.91 1.09
C GLY A 72 10.55 3.01 0.88
N MET A 73 10.30 3.37 -0.38
CA MET A 73 9.33 4.40 -0.75
C MET A 73 8.06 3.75 -1.29
N PHE A 74 6.93 4.08 -0.69
CA PHE A 74 5.64 3.52 -1.08
C PHE A 74 4.59 4.59 -1.25
N THR A 75 3.94 4.59 -2.41
CA THR A 75 2.81 5.45 -2.74
C THR A 75 1.62 4.57 -3.11
N CYS A 76 0.47 4.77 -2.46
CA CYS A 76 -0.71 3.97 -2.78
C CYS A 76 -2.03 4.70 -2.66
N ASN A 77 -2.95 4.42 -3.60
CA ASN A 77 -4.33 4.90 -3.61
C ASN A 77 -5.30 3.72 -3.66
N PRO A 78 -5.49 3.00 -2.55
CA PRO A 78 -6.33 1.81 -2.52
C PRO A 78 -7.81 2.15 -2.36
N VAL A 79 -8.65 1.33 -2.99
CA VAL A 79 -10.11 1.41 -2.88
C VAL A 79 -10.65 0.13 -2.26
N ARG A 80 -11.53 0.29 -1.26
CA ARG A 80 -12.18 -0.72 -0.42
C ARG A 80 -11.40 -1.08 0.84
N MET A 81 -10.51 -2.07 0.81
CA MET A 81 -9.86 -2.59 2.01
C MET A 81 -8.36 -2.58 1.83
N PHE A 82 -7.67 -1.93 2.77
CA PHE A 82 -6.21 -1.90 2.76
C PHE A 82 -5.61 -2.08 4.15
N THR A 83 -4.63 -2.97 4.22
CA THR A 83 -3.80 -3.19 5.40
C THR A 83 -2.34 -3.03 5.02
N SER A 84 -1.60 -2.20 5.75
CA SER A 84 -0.17 -2.00 5.48
C SER A 84 0.72 -1.85 6.71
N ASN A 85 1.93 -2.41 6.64
CA ASN A 85 2.99 -2.17 7.63
C ASN A 85 4.27 -1.70 6.91
N PRO A 86 4.32 -0.45 6.45
CA PRO A 86 5.44 0.07 5.68
C PRO A 86 6.60 0.51 6.57
N ALA A 87 7.82 0.22 6.13
CA ALA A 87 9.06 0.71 6.74
C ALA A 87 9.77 1.66 5.77
N GLY A 88 9.78 2.97 6.07
CA GLY A 88 10.37 3.97 5.19
C GLY A 88 9.50 5.20 5.00
N MET A 89 9.36 5.63 3.75
CA MET A 89 8.48 6.74 3.37
C MET A 89 7.20 6.17 2.81
N PHE A 90 6.08 6.51 3.45
CA PHE A 90 4.78 6.05 3.03
C PHE A 90 3.83 7.22 2.78
N THR A 91 3.27 7.26 1.58
CA THR A 91 2.23 8.19 1.18
C THR A 91 0.97 7.43 0.77
N CYS A 92 -0.18 7.73 1.36
CA CYS A 92 -1.45 7.12 0.97
C CYS A 92 -2.64 8.05 0.84
N ASN A 93 -3.56 7.70 -0.06
CA ASN A 93 -4.90 8.29 -0.13
C ASN A 93 -5.95 7.16 -0.27
N PRO A 94 -6.23 6.42 0.81
CA PRO A 94 -7.16 5.29 0.77
C PRO A 94 -8.61 5.74 0.79
N VAL A 95 -9.46 4.99 0.09
CA VAL A 95 -10.93 5.14 0.14
C VAL A 95 -11.54 3.84 0.65
N GLY A 96 -12.26 3.90 1.78
CA GLY A 96 -12.92 2.75 2.41
C GLY A 96 -12.36 2.45 3.79
N MET A 97 -12.04 1.19 4.05
CA MET A 97 -11.44 0.71 5.30
C MET A 97 -9.93 0.60 5.17
N PHE A 98 -9.23 1.21 6.11
CA PHE A 98 -7.79 1.25 6.11
C PHE A 98 -7.21 0.99 7.50
N THR A 99 -6.17 0.16 7.53
CA THR A 99 -5.37 -0.09 8.73
C THR A 99 -3.88 0.05 8.38
N CYS A 100 -3.14 0.86 9.12
CA CYS A 100 -1.68 0.94 8.95
C CYS A 100 -0.88 0.99 10.25
N ASN A 101 0.34 0.47 10.17
CA ASN A 101 1.38 0.63 11.20
C ASN A 101 2.70 1.05 10.55
N PRO A 102 2.83 2.31 10.12
CA PRO A 102 3.99 2.80 9.41
C PRO A 102 5.13 3.17 10.35
N VAL A 103 6.36 2.94 9.89
CA VAL A 103 7.58 3.29 10.60
C VAL A 103 8.37 4.31 9.79
N ARG A 104 8.88 5.34 10.47
CA ARG A 104 9.66 6.49 9.98
C ARG A 104 8.81 7.67 9.50
N MET A 105 8.39 7.70 8.23
CA MET A 105 7.67 8.84 7.66
C MET A 105 6.37 8.40 7.05
N PHE A 106 5.27 9.02 7.48
CA PHE A 106 3.95 8.72 6.99
C PHE A 106 3.16 9.99 6.68
N THR A 107 2.58 10.03 5.47
CA THR A 107 1.63 11.05 5.06
C THR A 107 0.38 10.34 4.55
N CYS A 108 -0.80 10.68 5.07
CA CYS A 108 -2.03 10.07 4.56
C CYS A 108 -3.25 10.97 4.61
N ASN A 109 -4.06 10.88 3.55
CA ASN A 109 -5.34 11.57 3.40
C ASN A 109 -6.45 10.54 3.14
N PRO A 110 -6.90 9.81 4.17
CA PRO A 110 -7.91 8.78 4.00
C PRO A 110 -9.33 9.33 3.93
N ALA A 111 -10.19 8.63 3.20
CA ALA A 111 -11.64 8.83 3.22
C ALA A 111 -12.35 7.53 3.64
N GLY A 112 -13.06 7.56 4.77
CA GLY A 112 -13.83 6.42 5.27
C GLY A 112 -13.50 6.06 6.73
N MET A 113 -13.19 4.80 6.97
CA MET A 113 -12.84 4.26 8.29
C MET A 113 -11.36 3.94 8.35
N PHE A 114 -10.70 4.43 9.38
CA PHE A 114 -9.26 4.39 9.45
C PHE A 114 -8.74 4.07 10.85
N THR A 115 -7.71 3.23 10.91
CA THR A 115 -6.95 2.93 12.13
C THR A 115 -5.45 3.03 11.84
N CYS A 116 -4.72 3.88 12.59
CA CYS A 116 -3.26 3.94 12.54
C CYS A 116 -2.55 3.72 13.86
N ASN A 117 -1.38 3.07 13.80
CA ASN A 117 -0.40 3.11 14.88
C ASN A 117 1.00 3.47 14.33
N PRO A 118 1.25 4.76 14.00
CA PRO A 118 2.49 5.19 13.37
C PRO A 118 3.61 5.40 14.39
N VAL A 119 4.85 5.07 13.98
CA VAL A 119 6.08 5.35 14.73
C VAL A 119 6.97 6.27 13.90
N GLY A 120 7.26 7.47 14.40
CA GLY A 120 8.12 8.46 13.73
C GLY A 120 7.40 9.77 13.45
N MET A 121 7.51 10.28 12.22
CA MET A 121 6.86 11.51 11.76
C MET A 121 5.61 11.16 10.97
N PHE A 122 4.49 11.75 11.38
CA PHE A 122 3.19 11.46 10.81
C PHE A 122 2.39 12.72 10.53
N THR A 123 1.96 12.87 9.27
CA THR A 123 1.03 13.91 8.80
C THR A 123 -0.27 13.27 8.33
N PHE A 124 -1.41 13.80 8.79
CA PHE A 124 -2.69 13.14 8.61
C PHE A 124 -3.86 14.08 8.38
N ASP A 125 -4.57 13.94 7.26
CA ASP A 125 -5.75 14.75 6.93
C ASP A 125 -6.96 13.83 6.61
N PRO A 126 -7.60 13.22 7.62
CA PRO A 126 -8.67 12.25 7.42
C PRO A 126 -10.03 12.88 7.14
N VAL A 127 -10.83 12.20 6.31
CA VAL A 127 -12.26 12.44 6.13
C VAL A 127 -13.05 11.21 6.61
N GLY A 128 -13.86 11.36 7.65
CA GLY A 128 -14.69 10.26 8.20
C GLY A 128 -14.33 9.88 9.63
N MET A 129 -14.30 8.58 9.93
CA MET A 129 -14.00 8.06 11.26
C MET A 129 -12.56 7.56 11.33
N PHE A 130 -11.81 8.02 12.34
CA PHE A 130 -10.43 7.59 12.53
C PHE A 130 -10.10 7.32 13.99
N THR A 131 -9.22 6.34 14.17
CA THR A 131 -8.57 5.98 15.43
C THR A 131 -7.06 6.05 15.18
N CYS A 132 -6.30 6.70 16.07
CA CYS A 132 -4.84 6.68 15.94
C CYS A 132 -4.12 6.72 17.27
N ASN A 133 -3.08 5.88 17.38
CA ASN A 133 -2.15 5.82 18.49
C ASN A 133 -0.71 6.01 17.97
N SER A 134 -0.23 7.25 18.03
CA SER A 134 1.06 7.64 17.46
C SER A 134 2.19 7.69 18.48
N VAL A 135 3.38 7.27 18.07
CA VAL A 135 4.63 7.43 18.81
C VAL A 135 5.58 8.29 17.98
N GLY A 136 5.79 9.54 18.39
CA GLY A 136 6.65 10.50 17.70
C GLY A 136 5.94 11.81 17.38
N MET A 137 6.31 12.46 16.28
CA MET A 137 5.70 13.73 15.86
C MET A 137 4.42 13.45 15.06
N PHE A 138 3.34 14.12 15.45
CA PHE A 138 2.02 13.96 14.86
C PHE A 138 1.42 15.31 14.49
N THR A 139 1.05 15.48 13.22
CA THR A 139 0.26 16.60 12.71
C THR A 139 -1.04 16.07 12.11
N CYS A 140 -2.18 16.67 12.47
CA CYS A 140 -3.50 16.19 12.08
C CYS A 140 -4.47 17.32 11.79
N ASN A 141 -5.14 17.31 10.62
CA ASN A 141 -6.25 18.22 10.30
C ASN A 141 -7.50 17.42 9.87
N PRO A 142 -8.31 16.94 10.84
CA PRO A 142 -9.43 16.05 10.54
C PRO A 142 -10.69 16.76 10.06
N VAL A 143 -11.42 16.11 9.15
CA VAL A 143 -12.81 16.42 8.79
C VAL A 143 -13.68 15.21 9.12
N GLY A 144 -14.25 15.17 10.32
CA GLY A 144 -15.05 14.04 10.78
C GLY A 144 -14.89 13.78 12.27
N MET A 145 -15.09 12.53 12.68
CA MET A 145 -15.04 12.14 14.09
C MET A 145 -13.75 11.39 14.40
N TYR A 146 -13.02 11.87 15.41
CA TYR A 146 -12.00 11.10 16.10
C TYR A 146 -12.67 10.22 17.15
N VAL A 147 -12.29 8.94 17.19
CA VAL A 147 -12.73 7.96 18.19
C VAL A 147 -11.54 7.57 19.04
#